data_AF-A0A7D5D9I9-F1
#
_entry.id   AF-A0A7D5D9I9-F1
#
_cell.length_a   1.000
_cell.length_b   1.000
_cell.length_c   1.000
_cell.angle_alpha   90.00
_cell.angle_beta   90.00
_cell.angle_gamma   90.00
#
_symmetry.space_group_name_H-M   'P 1'
#
loop_
_entity.id
_entity.type
_entity.pdbx_description
1 polymer ?
#
loop_
_entity_poly.entity_id
_entity_poly.type
_entity_poly.pdbx_seq_one_letter_code
_entity_poly.pdbx_strand_id
1 'polypeptide(L)'
;MKLKPLLLLAAVPVVGALGFLGWQHYWPVQAASGWSTRLVYDKVEKAAGLGLDGANVLVTEELRDDKGRLSSIAPDGTRTVIVDGLTKPDGLAPFLGGHAFSQEFDNKPVQLLKDGKVTQLFMGRDVQGLKSDGDTLYAIEDRHDDGRLMRYDATDGSLTVLRDKLAQTESVEICPGGKLLYTVKKEGVVRQFDESGKDPVYVDGITNPTFILCDKRGLWIVEDQTHLARLWLRTPDGKLQVILSHLRAPQELLPTGDNTYLLAEGGRNRVIELKAD
;
A
#
# COMPACT_ATOMS: atom_id res chain seq x y z
N MET A 1 -57.89 -9.15 -1.85
CA MET A 1 -57.23 -8.28 -2.85
C MET A 1 -56.51 -7.11 -2.14
N LYS A 2 -55.29 -7.31 -1.57
CA LYS A 2 -54.44 -6.24 -0.99
C LYS A 2 -52.92 -6.57 -1.00
N LEU A 3 -52.42 -7.37 -1.95
CA LEU A 3 -50.98 -7.69 -2.01
C LEU A 3 -50.14 -6.60 -2.69
N LYS A 4 -50.73 -5.82 -3.61
CA LYS A 4 -50.02 -4.82 -4.42
C LYS A 4 -49.39 -3.63 -3.64
N PRO A 5 -50.01 -3.05 -2.59
CA PRO A 5 -49.41 -1.92 -1.89
C PRO A 5 -48.21 -2.33 -1.02
N LEU A 6 -48.22 -3.55 -0.47
CA LEU A 6 -47.16 -4.04 0.41
C LEU A 6 -45.87 -4.37 -0.37
N LEU A 7 -46.01 -4.89 -1.59
CA LEU A 7 -44.90 -5.10 -2.52
C LEU A 7 -44.25 -3.78 -2.99
N LEU A 8 -45.03 -2.71 -3.16
CA LEU A 8 -44.51 -1.39 -3.53
C LEU A 8 -43.78 -0.69 -2.38
N LEU A 9 -44.23 -0.84 -1.12
CA LEU A 9 -43.55 -0.29 0.06
C LEU A 9 -42.21 -0.98 0.37
N ALA A 10 -42.07 -2.27 0.06
CA ALA A 10 -40.80 -3.00 0.23
C ALA A 10 -39.80 -2.75 -0.92
N ALA A 11 -40.27 -2.36 -2.11
CA ALA A 11 -39.41 -2.14 -3.28
C ALA A 11 -38.54 -0.87 -3.16
N VAL A 12 -39.06 0.20 -2.56
CA VAL A 12 -38.34 1.48 -2.40
C VAL A 12 -37.05 1.36 -1.59
N PRO A 13 -37.03 0.76 -0.37
CA PRO A 13 -35.79 0.62 0.38
C PRO A 13 -34.79 -0.32 -0.30
N VAL A 14 -35.26 -1.36 -1.02
CA VAL A 14 -34.40 -2.27 -1.78
C VAL A 14 -33.73 -1.54 -2.95
N VAL A 15 -34.48 -0.77 -3.73
CA VAL A 15 -33.92 0.03 -4.83
C VAL A 15 -32.96 1.08 -4.30
N GLY A 16 -33.29 1.73 -3.18
CA GLY A 16 -32.39 2.68 -2.50
C GLY A 16 -31.09 2.04 -2.05
N ALA A 17 -31.15 0.86 -1.41
CA ALA A 17 -29.97 0.12 -0.98
C ALA A 17 -29.12 -0.34 -2.16
N LEU A 18 -29.72 -0.90 -3.22
CA LEU A 18 -29.01 -1.30 -4.43
C LEU A 18 -28.39 -0.10 -5.15
N GLY A 19 -29.09 1.03 -5.18
CA GLY A 19 -28.59 2.29 -5.73
C GLY A 19 -27.39 2.82 -4.95
N PHE A 20 -27.44 2.78 -3.62
CA PHE A 20 -26.33 3.17 -2.75
C PHE A 20 -25.12 2.25 -2.91
N LEU A 21 -25.32 0.93 -2.95
CA LEU A 21 -24.25 -0.04 -3.19
C LEU A 21 -23.63 0.12 -4.57
N GLY A 22 -24.47 0.33 -5.59
CA GLY A 22 -24.01 0.64 -6.95
C GLY A 22 -23.19 1.92 -7.00
N TRP A 23 -23.65 2.98 -6.32
CA TRP A 23 -22.91 4.22 -6.18
C TRP A 23 -21.54 4.00 -5.52
N GLN A 24 -21.48 3.35 -4.35
CA GLN A 24 -20.21 3.07 -3.67
C GLN A 24 -19.24 2.22 -4.50
N HIS A 25 -19.75 1.35 -5.36
CA HIS A 25 -18.93 0.48 -6.19
C HIS A 25 -18.40 1.18 -7.44
N TYR A 26 -19.26 1.94 -8.14
CA TYR A 26 -18.95 2.48 -9.47
C TYR A 26 -18.61 3.97 -9.47
N TRP A 27 -18.75 4.69 -8.36
CA TRP A 27 -18.42 6.12 -8.33
C TRP A 27 -16.95 6.35 -8.66
N PRO A 28 -16.63 7.26 -9.61
CA PRO A 28 -15.27 7.47 -10.05
C PRO A 28 -14.42 8.13 -8.97
N VAL A 29 -13.12 7.85 -9.01
CA VAL A 29 -12.11 8.54 -8.20
C VAL A 29 -12.22 10.05 -8.47
N GLN A 30 -12.22 10.84 -7.39
CA GLN A 30 -12.24 12.29 -7.48
C GLN A 30 -10.86 12.83 -7.08
N ALA A 31 -10.29 13.66 -7.95
CA ALA A 31 -9.04 14.35 -7.68
C ALA A 31 -9.30 15.77 -7.16
N ALA A 32 -8.44 16.24 -6.27
CA ALA A 32 -8.42 17.63 -5.83
C ALA A 32 -8.04 18.57 -7.00
N SER A 33 -8.34 19.87 -6.84
CA SER A 33 -7.93 20.88 -7.83
C SER A 33 -6.40 20.88 -8.01
N GLY A 34 -5.93 20.97 -9.26
CA GLY A 34 -4.50 20.87 -9.59
C GLY A 34 -4.00 19.44 -9.77
N TRP A 35 -4.89 18.44 -9.74
CA TRP A 35 -4.56 17.03 -9.89
C TRP A 35 -5.47 16.35 -10.90
N SER A 36 -4.90 15.40 -11.63
CA SER A 36 -5.61 14.55 -12.58
C SER A 36 -5.25 13.09 -12.36
N THR A 37 -6.16 12.20 -12.77
CA THR A 37 -5.90 10.76 -12.78
C THR A 37 -6.22 10.15 -14.13
N ARG A 38 -5.52 9.08 -14.47
CA ARG A 38 -5.86 8.23 -15.61
C ARG A 38 -5.60 6.78 -15.30
N LEU A 39 -6.39 5.89 -15.90
CA LEU A 39 -6.11 4.46 -15.89
C LEU A 39 -4.82 4.19 -16.69
N VAL A 40 -3.91 3.42 -16.11
CA VAL A 40 -2.68 2.97 -16.80
C VAL A 40 -2.79 1.50 -17.14
N TYR A 41 -3.08 0.67 -16.13
CA TYR A 41 -3.24 -0.78 -16.30
C TYR A 41 -4.55 -1.24 -15.67
N ASP A 42 -5.40 -1.91 -16.44
CA ASP A 42 -6.59 -2.61 -15.93
C ASP A 42 -6.26 -4.06 -15.55
N LYS A 43 -7.20 -4.83 -14.98
CA LYS A 43 -7.05 -6.28 -14.76
C LYS A 43 -5.75 -6.69 -14.04
N VAL A 44 -5.24 -5.88 -13.13
CA VAL A 44 -4.14 -6.24 -12.23
C VAL A 44 -4.80 -6.70 -10.94
N GLU A 45 -4.98 -8.01 -10.80
CA GLU A 45 -5.85 -8.56 -9.76
C GLU A 45 -5.28 -8.24 -8.38
N LYS A 46 -6.06 -7.56 -7.52
CA LYS A 46 -5.61 -7.10 -6.21
C LYS A 46 -4.20 -6.47 -6.25
N ALA A 47 -3.99 -5.53 -7.17
CA ALA A 47 -2.76 -4.74 -7.23
C ALA A 47 -2.39 -4.21 -5.83
N ALA A 48 -1.20 -4.54 -5.37
CA ALA A 48 -0.68 -4.14 -4.06
C ALA A 48 0.61 -3.34 -4.19
N GLY A 49 1.76 -3.99 -4.06
CA GLY A 49 3.06 -3.34 -4.10
C GLY A 49 3.49 -2.94 -5.51
N LEU A 50 4.27 -1.87 -5.62
CA LEU A 50 4.71 -1.28 -6.89
C LEU A 50 6.23 -1.04 -6.92
N GLY A 51 6.84 -1.25 -8.08
CA GLY A 51 8.27 -0.98 -8.30
C GLY A 51 8.59 -0.63 -9.75
N LEU A 52 9.82 -0.22 -10.02
CA LEU A 52 10.30 0.07 -11.37
C LEU A 52 11.51 -0.80 -11.71
N ASP A 53 11.45 -1.48 -12.85
CA ASP A 53 12.60 -2.16 -13.45
C ASP A 53 12.86 -1.57 -14.84
N GLY A 54 13.75 -0.57 -14.89
CA GLY A 54 13.92 0.27 -16.07
C GLY A 54 12.63 1.00 -16.42
N ALA A 55 12.08 0.72 -17.60
CA ALA A 55 10.81 1.29 -18.07
C ALA A 55 9.59 0.46 -17.66
N ASN A 56 9.79 -0.74 -17.12
CA ASN A 56 8.71 -1.63 -16.74
C ASN A 56 8.24 -1.32 -15.32
N VAL A 57 6.94 -1.50 -15.09
CA VAL A 57 6.36 -1.45 -13.76
C VAL A 57 6.31 -2.87 -13.20
N LEU A 58 6.88 -3.05 -12.02
CA LEU A 58 6.70 -4.26 -11.22
C LEU A 58 5.45 -4.08 -10.34
N VAL A 59 4.65 -5.14 -10.23
CA VAL A 59 3.45 -5.14 -9.39
C VAL A 59 3.24 -6.49 -8.71
N THR A 60 2.95 -6.47 -7.41
CA THR A 60 2.46 -7.65 -6.69
C THR A 60 0.94 -7.74 -6.79
N GLU A 61 0.44 -8.96 -6.93
CA GLU A 61 -0.99 -9.29 -6.92
C GLU A 61 -1.31 -10.07 -5.63
N GLU A 62 -1.99 -9.41 -4.70
CA GLU A 62 -2.14 -9.82 -3.28
C GLU A 62 -3.21 -10.91 -3.09
N LEU A 63 -3.03 -12.02 -3.79
CA LEU A 63 -3.90 -13.19 -3.74
C LEU A 63 -3.39 -14.22 -2.72
N ARG A 64 -4.32 -14.91 -2.07
CA ARG A 64 -4.06 -15.98 -1.08
C ARG A 64 -3.87 -17.33 -1.77
N ASP A 65 -3.51 -18.34 -0.98
CA ASP A 65 -3.45 -19.77 -1.37
C ASP A 65 -2.50 -20.04 -2.54
N ASP A 66 -1.31 -19.42 -2.50
CA ASP A 66 -0.26 -19.51 -3.51
C ASP A 66 -0.71 -19.11 -4.93
N LYS A 67 -1.71 -18.21 -5.02
CA LYS A 67 -2.20 -17.62 -6.29
C LYS A 67 -1.64 -16.23 -6.57
N GLY A 68 -0.95 -15.64 -5.60
CA GLY A 68 -0.31 -14.35 -5.74
C GLY A 68 0.95 -14.45 -6.58
N ARG A 69 1.33 -13.32 -7.18
CA ARG A 69 2.49 -13.24 -8.06
C ARG A 69 3.10 -11.86 -8.09
N LEU A 70 4.36 -11.79 -8.49
CA LEU A 70 5.05 -10.57 -8.88
C LEU A 70 5.15 -10.56 -10.41
N SER A 71 4.58 -9.54 -11.04
CA SER A 71 4.56 -9.39 -12.49
C SER A 71 5.30 -8.13 -12.94
N SER A 72 5.89 -8.19 -14.12
CA SER A 72 6.44 -7.03 -14.83
C SER A 72 5.47 -6.64 -15.95
N ILE A 73 5.15 -5.36 -16.05
CA ILE A 73 4.30 -4.78 -17.08
C ILE A 73 5.14 -3.78 -17.89
N ALA A 74 5.33 -4.07 -19.16
CA ALA A 74 6.06 -3.19 -20.07
C ALA A 74 5.22 -1.94 -20.45
N PRO A 75 5.84 -0.87 -20.98
CA PRO A 75 5.13 0.33 -21.41
C PRO A 75 4.02 0.09 -22.45
N ASP A 76 4.15 -0.95 -23.26
CA ASP A 76 3.13 -1.36 -24.24
C ASP A 76 1.98 -2.18 -23.63
N GLY A 77 2.04 -2.47 -22.33
CA GLY A 77 1.06 -3.25 -21.58
C GLY A 77 1.34 -4.76 -21.55
N THR A 78 2.40 -5.24 -22.21
CA THR A 78 2.79 -6.66 -22.18
C THR A 78 3.14 -7.07 -20.75
N ARG A 79 2.62 -8.22 -20.30
CA ARG A 79 2.79 -8.72 -18.93
C ARG A 79 3.59 -10.01 -18.90
N THR A 80 4.53 -10.06 -17.97
CA THR A 80 5.33 -11.26 -17.69
C THR A 80 5.28 -11.55 -16.20
N VAL A 81 4.92 -12.77 -15.83
CA VAL A 81 5.03 -13.22 -14.44
C VAL A 81 6.50 -13.50 -14.13
N ILE A 82 7.04 -12.84 -13.12
CA ILE A 82 8.45 -12.98 -12.72
C ILE A 82 8.59 -13.97 -11.57
N VAL A 83 7.68 -13.91 -10.60
CA VAL A 83 7.59 -14.85 -9.48
C VAL A 83 6.13 -15.26 -9.32
N ASP A 84 5.89 -16.57 -9.28
CA ASP A 84 4.56 -17.15 -9.10
C ASP A 84 4.48 -17.92 -7.77
N GLY A 85 3.29 -18.36 -7.38
CA GLY A 85 3.11 -19.19 -6.20
C GLY A 85 3.29 -18.44 -4.87
N LEU A 86 3.06 -17.13 -4.85
CA LEU A 86 3.14 -16.30 -3.65
C LEU A 86 1.80 -16.31 -2.90
N THR A 87 1.84 -16.20 -1.59
CA THR A 87 0.63 -16.01 -0.77
C THR A 87 0.66 -14.62 -0.17
N LYS A 88 -0.32 -13.79 -0.56
CA LYS A 88 -0.45 -12.36 -0.19
C LYS A 88 0.85 -11.58 -0.37
N PRO A 89 1.47 -11.59 -1.56
CA PRO A 89 2.59 -10.71 -1.80
C PRO A 89 2.11 -9.27 -1.71
N ASP A 90 2.84 -8.46 -0.96
CA ASP A 90 2.47 -7.07 -0.70
C ASP A 90 3.67 -6.16 -0.96
N GLY A 91 4.37 -5.71 0.08
CA GLY A 91 5.42 -4.72 0.00
C GLY A 91 6.50 -5.06 -1.03
N LEU A 92 6.91 -4.02 -1.77
CA LEU A 92 7.90 -4.09 -2.84
C LEU A 92 8.81 -2.86 -2.73
N ALA A 93 10.10 -3.05 -2.46
CA ALA A 93 11.04 -1.95 -2.26
C ALA A 93 12.32 -2.17 -3.07
N PRO A 94 12.87 -1.15 -3.75
CA PRO A 94 14.20 -1.22 -4.33
C PRO A 94 15.22 -1.59 -3.25
N PHE A 95 16.08 -2.59 -3.51
CA PHE A 95 17.09 -3.00 -2.53
C PHE A 95 18.26 -3.71 -3.21
N LEU A 96 19.50 -3.31 -2.86
CA LEU A 96 20.74 -3.91 -3.38
C LEU A 96 20.81 -4.04 -4.92
N GLY A 97 20.20 -3.11 -5.65
CA GLY A 97 20.12 -3.12 -7.12
C GLY A 97 19.08 -4.10 -7.69
N GLY A 98 18.23 -4.69 -6.85
CA GLY A 98 17.04 -5.44 -7.23
C GLY A 98 15.82 -4.92 -6.47
N HIS A 99 14.87 -5.81 -6.18
CA HIS A 99 13.68 -5.49 -5.41
C HIS A 99 13.45 -6.51 -4.28
N ALA A 100 13.43 -6.03 -3.05
CA ALA A 100 12.95 -6.81 -1.92
C ALA A 100 11.42 -6.86 -1.96
N PHE A 101 10.84 -8.02 -1.67
CA PHE A 101 9.41 -8.19 -1.58
C PHE A 101 9.02 -9.07 -0.39
N SER A 102 7.84 -8.79 0.15
CA SER A 102 7.27 -9.47 1.31
C SER A 102 6.05 -10.30 0.93
N GLN A 103 5.61 -11.13 1.87
CA GLN A 103 4.34 -11.83 1.83
C GLN A 103 3.68 -11.63 3.19
N GLU A 104 2.52 -10.98 3.21
CA GLU A 104 1.76 -10.70 4.42
C GLU A 104 0.98 -11.96 4.84
N PHE A 105 1.75 -12.99 5.17
CA PHE A 105 1.29 -14.30 5.61
C PHE A 105 2.26 -14.89 6.63
N ASP A 106 1.75 -15.74 7.51
CA ASP A 106 2.53 -16.31 8.61
C ASP A 106 3.74 -17.10 8.09
N ASN A 107 4.89 -16.87 8.72
CA ASN A 107 6.16 -17.55 8.48
C ASN A 107 6.59 -17.61 6.99
N LYS A 108 6.53 -16.48 6.29
CA LYS A 108 7.08 -16.32 4.93
C LYS A 108 8.38 -15.50 4.96
N PRO A 109 9.34 -15.80 4.06
CA PRO A 109 10.56 -15.00 3.95
C PRO A 109 10.27 -13.65 3.29
N VAL A 110 10.99 -12.62 3.73
CA VAL A 110 11.30 -11.48 2.87
C VAL A 110 12.37 -11.94 1.88
N GLN A 111 12.16 -11.66 0.59
CA GLN A 111 13.01 -12.16 -0.48
C GLN A 111 13.50 -11.00 -1.36
N LEU A 112 14.62 -11.20 -2.03
CA LEU A 112 15.20 -10.28 -3.00
C LEU A 112 15.12 -10.89 -4.39
N LEU A 113 14.46 -10.20 -5.31
CA LEU A 113 14.56 -10.44 -6.75
C LEU A 113 15.70 -9.58 -7.31
N LYS A 114 16.75 -10.20 -7.83
CA LYS A 114 17.87 -9.52 -8.49
C LYS A 114 18.40 -10.37 -9.64
N ASP A 115 18.58 -9.75 -10.81
CA ASP A 115 19.11 -10.42 -12.01
C ASP A 115 18.34 -11.70 -12.37
N GLY A 116 17.01 -11.68 -12.22
CA GLY A 116 16.12 -12.82 -12.47
C GLY A 116 16.19 -13.94 -11.42
N LYS A 117 16.95 -13.76 -10.33
CA LYS A 117 17.10 -14.73 -9.24
C LYS A 117 16.39 -14.24 -7.99
N VAL A 118 15.67 -15.15 -7.33
CA VAL A 118 15.07 -14.92 -6.02
C VAL A 118 15.96 -15.53 -4.93
N THR A 119 16.31 -14.73 -3.92
CA THR A 119 17.04 -15.17 -2.72
C THR A 119 16.31 -14.75 -1.46
N GLN A 120 16.30 -15.59 -0.44
CA GLN A 120 15.74 -15.24 0.87
C GLN A 120 16.69 -14.31 1.62
N LEU A 121 16.15 -13.27 2.26
CA LEU A 121 16.90 -12.37 3.14
C LEU A 121 16.76 -12.79 4.60
N PHE A 122 15.53 -12.86 5.09
CA PHE A 122 15.21 -13.30 6.45
C PHE A 122 13.75 -13.77 6.56
N MET A 123 13.44 -14.50 7.63
CA MET A 123 12.08 -14.95 7.93
C MET A 123 11.32 -13.88 8.72
N GLY A 124 10.06 -13.66 8.36
CA GLY A 124 9.13 -12.81 9.11
C GLY A 124 7.75 -13.45 9.21
N ARG A 125 6.83 -12.76 9.88
CA ARG A 125 5.44 -13.20 10.03
C ARG A 125 4.52 -12.05 9.64
N ASP A 126 3.72 -12.23 8.60
CA ASP A 126 2.82 -11.18 8.11
C ASP A 126 3.58 -9.87 7.80
N VAL A 127 4.80 -9.98 7.24
CA VAL A 127 5.56 -8.79 6.83
C VAL A 127 4.83 -8.13 5.67
N GLN A 128 4.50 -6.86 5.83
CA GLN A 128 3.80 -6.08 4.83
C GLN A 128 4.75 -5.04 4.23
N GLY A 129 4.90 -3.88 4.89
CA GLY A 129 5.73 -2.78 4.41
C GLY A 129 7.24 -3.05 4.46
N LEU A 130 7.93 -2.56 3.43
CA LEU A 130 9.38 -2.61 3.29
C LEU A 130 9.93 -1.22 2.94
N LYS A 131 11.07 -0.85 3.51
CA LYS A 131 11.79 0.39 3.12
C LYS A 131 13.29 0.22 3.20
N SER A 132 13.99 0.50 2.11
CA SER A 132 15.45 0.49 2.06
C SER A 132 16.08 1.81 2.52
N ASP A 133 17.25 1.72 3.14
CA ASP A 133 18.20 2.82 3.34
C ASP A 133 19.64 2.29 3.17
N GLY A 134 20.21 2.52 1.99
CA GLY A 134 21.50 1.93 1.59
C GLY A 134 21.47 0.39 1.66
N ASP A 135 22.38 -0.19 2.44
CA ASP A 135 22.49 -1.64 2.67
C ASP A 135 21.57 -2.15 3.79
N THR A 136 20.71 -1.28 4.34
CA THR A 136 19.72 -1.62 5.36
C THR A 136 18.32 -1.75 4.76
N LEU A 137 17.57 -2.75 5.20
CA LEU A 137 16.15 -2.92 4.88
C LEU A 137 15.31 -2.91 6.16
N TYR A 138 14.37 -1.97 6.23
CA TYR A 138 13.36 -1.92 7.27
C TYR A 138 12.14 -2.70 6.84
N ALA A 139 11.55 -3.43 7.77
CA ALA A 139 10.38 -4.27 7.54
C ALA A 139 9.41 -4.15 8.72
N ILE A 140 8.11 -4.17 8.42
CA ILE A 140 7.07 -4.08 9.45
C ILE A 140 6.01 -5.16 9.26
N GLU A 141 5.53 -5.72 10.37
CA GLU A 141 4.57 -6.82 10.38
C GLU A 141 3.14 -6.33 10.69
N ASP A 142 2.17 -6.66 9.83
CA ASP A 142 0.74 -6.40 10.09
C ASP A 142 0.16 -7.52 10.95
N ARG A 143 0.33 -7.37 12.27
CA ARG A 143 -0.13 -8.33 13.27
C ARG A 143 -0.98 -7.65 14.31
N HIS A 144 -1.92 -8.39 14.89
CA HIS A 144 -2.90 -7.79 15.80
C HIS A 144 -2.28 -7.15 17.05
N ASP A 145 -1.39 -7.84 17.76
CA ASP A 145 -0.86 -7.37 19.06
C ASP A 145 0.63 -7.71 19.30
N ASP A 146 1.29 -8.39 18.36
CA ASP A 146 2.67 -8.88 18.49
C ASP A 146 3.52 -8.58 17.24
N GLY A 147 3.14 -7.53 16.49
CA GLY A 147 3.88 -7.06 15.33
C GLY A 147 5.23 -6.46 15.71
N ARG A 148 6.16 -6.48 14.74
CA ARG A 148 7.52 -5.97 14.91
C ARG A 148 7.86 -4.97 13.82
N LEU A 149 8.56 -3.92 14.21
CA LEU A 149 9.38 -3.11 13.31
C LEU A 149 10.81 -3.63 13.39
N MET A 150 11.37 -4.03 12.25
CA MET A 150 12.66 -4.69 12.14
C MET A 150 13.60 -3.93 11.22
N ARG A 151 14.89 -4.11 11.46
CA ARG A 151 16.00 -3.62 10.63
C ARG A 151 16.90 -4.80 10.26
N TYR A 152 17.01 -5.06 8.97
CA TYR A 152 17.91 -6.05 8.38
C TYR A 152 19.15 -5.34 7.82
N ASP A 153 20.34 -5.80 8.19
CA ASP A 153 21.61 -5.33 7.64
C ASP A 153 22.14 -6.35 6.62
N ALA A 154 22.28 -5.95 5.36
CA ALA A 154 22.73 -6.85 4.31
C ALA A 154 24.23 -7.17 4.37
N THR A 155 25.02 -6.41 5.12
CA THR A 155 26.48 -6.60 5.20
C THR A 155 26.85 -7.84 6.02
N ASP A 156 26.07 -8.14 7.06
CA ASP A 156 26.28 -9.29 7.94
C ASP A 156 25.07 -10.23 8.05
N GLY A 157 23.93 -9.84 7.46
CA GLY A 157 22.68 -10.60 7.49
C GLY A 157 21.94 -10.53 8.81
N SER A 158 22.30 -9.60 9.71
CA SER A 158 21.66 -9.46 11.01
C SER A 158 20.26 -8.88 10.91
N LEU A 159 19.35 -9.39 11.74
CA LEU A 159 17.98 -8.87 11.87
C LEU A 159 17.76 -8.37 13.30
N THR A 160 17.57 -7.06 13.44
CA THR A 160 17.33 -6.38 14.72
C THR A 160 15.87 -5.99 14.84
N VAL A 161 15.23 -6.30 15.96
CA VAL A 161 13.89 -5.77 16.28
C VAL A 161 14.06 -4.39 16.92
N LEU A 162 13.54 -3.36 16.27
CA LEU A 162 13.56 -1.97 16.77
C LEU A 162 12.39 -1.68 17.71
N ARG A 163 11.24 -2.29 17.44
CA ARG A 163 10.03 -2.20 18.25
C ARG A 163 9.24 -3.51 18.16
N ASP A 164 8.66 -3.92 19.28
CA ASP A 164 7.77 -5.08 19.39
C ASP A 164 6.40 -4.68 19.94
N LYS A 165 5.47 -5.65 19.96
CA LYS A 165 4.09 -5.50 20.46
C LYS A 165 3.34 -4.38 19.74
N LEU A 166 3.65 -4.21 18.46
CA LEU A 166 2.93 -3.32 17.57
C LEU A 166 1.59 -3.95 17.20
N ALA A 167 0.57 -3.10 17.09
CA ALA A 167 -0.78 -3.51 16.77
C ALA A 167 -1.23 -2.93 15.42
N GLN A 168 -1.28 -3.80 14.42
CA GLN A 168 -1.75 -3.55 13.06
C GLN A 168 -1.01 -2.40 12.38
N THR A 169 0.28 -2.63 12.18
CA THR A 169 1.20 -1.69 11.55
C THR A 169 1.57 -2.20 10.17
N GLU A 170 1.35 -1.39 9.15
CA GLU A 170 1.31 -1.88 7.76
C GLU A 170 2.45 -1.33 6.90
N SER A 171 2.93 -0.10 7.20
CA SER A 171 3.96 0.57 6.42
C SER A 171 5.01 1.23 7.29
N VAL A 172 6.23 1.28 6.77
CA VAL A 172 7.40 1.96 7.31
C VAL A 172 8.00 2.87 6.24
N GLU A 173 8.45 4.07 6.62
CA GLU A 173 9.05 5.04 5.71
C GLU A 173 10.16 5.82 6.41
N ILE A 174 11.20 6.20 5.66
CA ILE A 174 12.32 7.02 6.12
C ILE A 174 12.26 8.34 5.36
N CYS A 175 11.77 9.36 6.04
CA CYS A 175 11.62 10.69 5.49
C CYS A 175 12.93 11.48 5.51
N PRO A 176 13.06 12.55 4.70
CA PRO A 176 14.21 13.44 4.72
C PRO A 176 14.61 13.87 6.14
N GLY A 177 15.90 13.83 6.43
CA GLY A 177 16.43 14.05 7.78
C GLY A 177 16.46 12.80 8.66
N GLY A 178 16.23 11.60 8.10
CA GLY A 178 16.37 10.33 8.81
C GLY A 178 15.19 9.98 9.71
N LYS A 179 14.05 10.64 9.53
CA LYS A 179 12.87 10.40 10.34
C LYS A 179 12.20 9.10 9.91
N LEU A 180 12.26 8.09 10.77
CA LEU A 180 11.55 6.84 10.56
C LEU A 180 10.10 6.96 11.05
N LEU A 181 9.16 6.70 10.15
CA LEU A 181 7.72 6.74 10.38
C LEU A 181 7.11 5.35 10.17
N TYR A 182 6.01 5.08 10.87
CA TYR A 182 5.20 3.89 10.61
C TYR A 182 3.71 4.12 10.88
N THR A 183 2.84 3.36 10.22
CA THR A 183 1.39 3.45 10.39
C THR A 183 0.90 2.61 11.56
N VAL A 184 -0.18 3.06 12.23
CA VAL A 184 -0.93 2.26 13.22
C VAL A 184 -2.40 2.31 12.85
N LYS A 185 -2.89 1.25 12.19
CA LYS A 185 -4.16 1.23 11.48
C LYS A 185 -5.36 1.50 12.38
N LYS A 186 -5.48 0.76 13.49
CA LYS A 186 -6.61 0.87 14.43
C LYS A 186 -6.67 2.22 15.15
N GLU A 187 -5.51 2.84 15.39
CA GLU A 187 -5.43 4.15 16.04
C GLU A 187 -5.66 5.30 15.04
N GLY A 188 -5.52 5.04 13.74
CA GLY A 188 -5.69 6.05 12.70
C GLY A 188 -4.56 7.09 12.68
N VAL A 189 -3.35 6.66 13.03
CA VAL A 189 -2.18 7.53 13.20
C VAL A 189 -0.98 7.05 12.40
N VAL A 190 -0.08 7.99 12.12
CA VAL A 190 1.31 7.74 11.75
C VAL A 190 2.17 8.12 12.94
N ARG A 191 3.02 7.21 13.41
CA ARG A 191 3.96 7.44 14.51
C ARG A 191 5.36 7.70 13.97
N GLN A 192 6.12 8.52 14.68
CA GLN A 192 7.55 8.67 14.45
C GLN A 192 8.30 7.77 15.42
N PHE A 193 9.16 6.89 14.93
CA PHE A 193 10.01 6.06 15.78
C PHE A 193 10.97 6.92 16.61
N ASP A 194 11.11 6.55 17.88
CA ASP A 194 12.02 7.17 18.86
C ASP A 194 12.72 6.08 19.68
N GLU A 195 14.05 6.12 19.76
CA GLU A 195 14.82 5.09 20.48
C GLU A 195 14.41 4.90 21.95
N SER A 196 13.86 5.94 22.60
CA SER A 196 13.37 5.88 23.97
C SER A 196 12.06 5.08 24.15
N GLY A 197 11.39 4.72 23.05
CA GLY A 197 10.14 3.95 23.08
C GLY A 197 8.85 4.77 23.10
N LYS A 198 8.94 6.11 23.01
CA LYS A 198 7.76 6.97 23.11
C LYS A 198 6.91 7.03 21.84
N ASP A 199 7.54 6.83 20.69
CA ASP A 199 6.96 6.88 19.35
C ASP A 199 5.84 7.94 19.17
N PRO A 200 6.16 9.24 19.23
CA PRO A 200 5.15 10.30 19.21
C PRO A 200 4.30 10.25 17.93
N VAL A 201 3.03 10.67 18.06
CA VAL A 201 2.12 10.82 16.92
C VAL A 201 2.63 11.93 16.00
N TYR A 202 2.83 11.59 14.73
CA TYR A 202 3.26 12.53 13.69
C TYR A 202 2.08 13.04 12.86
N VAL A 203 1.11 12.17 12.57
CA VAL A 203 -0.17 12.49 11.92
C VAL A 203 -1.28 11.70 12.60
N ASP A 204 -2.44 12.32 12.80
CA ASP A 204 -3.65 11.70 13.33
C ASP A 204 -4.86 11.90 12.39
N GLY A 205 -5.99 11.29 12.74
CA GLY A 205 -7.25 11.48 12.04
C GLY A 205 -7.33 10.80 10.67
N ILE A 206 -6.43 9.86 10.37
CA ILE A 206 -6.46 9.08 9.13
C ILE A 206 -7.26 7.80 9.37
N THR A 207 -8.19 7.47 8.48
CA THR A 207 -8.96 6.22 8.64
C THR A 207 -8.14 5.05 8.11
N ASN A 208 -7.78 4.11 8.99
CA ASN A 208 -7.03 2.90 8.64
C ASN A 208 -5.82 3.16 7.71
N PRO A 209 -4.82 3.97 8.13
CA PRO A 209 -3.64 4.22 7.31
C PRO A 209 -2.89 2.92 7.00
N THR A 210 -2.69 2.63 5.71
CA THR A 210 -2.03 1.39 5.25
C THR A 210 -0.64 1.63 4.73
N PHE A 211 -0.47 2.62 3.85
CA PHE A 211 0.80 2.93 3.21
C PHE A 211 1.20 4.38 3.43
N ILE A 212 2.51 4.63 3.58
CA ILE A 212 3.09 5.97 3.66
C ILE A 212 4.30 6.10 2.75
N LEU A 213 4.46 7.29 2.17
CA LEU A 213 5.59 7.64 1.33
C LEU A 213 6.03 9.08 1.59
N CYS A 214 7.33 9.30 1.73
CA CYS A 214 7.90 10.64 1.84
C CYS A 214 8.58 11.07 0.55
N ASP A 215 8.23 12.27 0.07
CA ASP A 215 8.88 12.92 -1.07
C ASP A 215 9.04 14.43 -0.85
N LYS A 216 9.44 15.15 -1.91
CA LYS A 216 9.62 16.61 -1.87
C LYS A 216 8.33 17.40 -1.56
N ARG A 217 7.14 16.81 -1.76
CA ARG A 217 5.84 17.43 -1.49
C ARG A 217 5.39 17.20 -0.04
N GLY A 218 5.94 16.19 0.63
CA GLY A 218 5.66 15.91 2.03
C GLY A 218 5.43 14.42 2.28
N LEU A 219 4.50 14.13 3.19
CA LEU A 219 4.11 12.76 3.55
C LEU A 219 2.78 12.40 2.87
N TRP A 220 2.84 11.42 1.98
CA TRP A 220 1.67 10.76 1.42
C TRP A 220 1.16 9.67 2.34
N ILE A 221 -0.16 9.53 2.46
CA ILE A 221 -0.79 8.50 3.30
C ILE A 221 -1.99 7.91 2.55
N VAL A 222 -2.01 6.59 2.42
CA VAL A 222 -3.09 5.82 1.79
C VAL A 222 -3.97 5.21 2.88
N GLU A 223 -5.29 5.28 2.71
CA GLU A 223 -6.26 4.60 3.58
C GLU A 223 -6.62 3.20 3.04
N ASP A 224 -6.61 2.19 3.91
CA ASP A 224 -7.23 0.90 3.61
C ASP A 224 -8.72 0.92 3.99
N GLN A 225 -9.55 1.23 2.99
CA GLN A 225 -10.99 1.06 3.05
C GLN A 225 -11.50 0.37 1.79
N THR A 226 -12.42 -0.59 1.96
CA THR A 226 -13.09 -1.23 0.84
C THR A 226 -13.88 -0.25 -0.03
N HIS A 227 -14.32 0.89 0.50
CA HIS A 227 -15.01 1.95 -0.24
C HIS A 227 -14.63 3.31 0.34
N LEU A 228 -14.65 4.35 -0.51
CA LEU A 228 -14.44 5.74 -0.08
C LEU A 228 -13.07 6.02 0.54
N ALA A 229 -12.08 5.16 0.30
CA ALA A 229 -10.70 5.39 0.71
C ALA A 229 -10.17 6.70 0.10
N ARG A 230 -9.20 7.29 0.80
CA ARG A 230 -8.55 8.54 0.39
C ARG A 230 -7.05 8.35 0.25
N LEU A 231 -6.48 9.19 -0.61
CA LEU A 231 -5.05 9.49 -0.63
C LEU A 231 -4.86 10.87 -0.04
N TRP A 232 -4.06 10.95 1.02
CA TRP A 232 -3.75 12.19 1.70
C TRP A 232 -2.34 12.67 1.36
N LEU A 233 -2.15 13.98 1.37
CA LEU A 233 -0.85 14.63 1.39
C LEU A 233 -0.77 15.56 2.60
N ARG A 234 0.22 15.33 3.46
CA ARG A 234 0.63 16.27 4.49
C ARG A 234 1.83 17.06 4.00
N THR A 235 1.65 18.34 3.71
CA THR A 235 2.71 19.22 3.23
C THR A 235 3.73 19.55 4.33
N PRO A 236 4.92 20.09 4.00
CA PRO A 236 5.98 20.33 4.98
C PRO A 236 5.60 21.32 6.09
N ASP A 237 4.69 22.26 5.79
CA ASP A 237 4.09 23.19 6.76
C ASP A 237 3.08 22.51 7.72
N GLY A 238 2.80 21.22 7.51
CA GLY A 238 1.93 20.40 8.34
C GLY A 238 0.47 20.36 7.91
N LYS A 239 0.09 21.02 6.82
CA LYS A 239 -1.29 20.99 6.33
C LYS A 239 -1.61 19.62 5.72
N LEU A 240 -2.71 19.02 6.16
CA LEU A 240 -3.21 17.75 5.65
C LEU A 240 -4.31 17.99 4.60
N GLN A 241 -4.21 17.35 3.44
CA GLN A 241 -5.13 17.53 2.31
C GLN A 241 -5.51 16.18 1.69
N VAL A 242 -6.79 16.03 1.35
CA VAL A 242 -7.24 14.90 0.51
C VAL A 242 -6.89 15.22 -0.94
N ILE A 243 -6.06 14.41 -1.56
CA ILE A 243 -5.67 14.53 -2.97
C ILE A 243 -6.56 13.68 -3.85
N LEU A 244 -6.79 12.42 -3.47
CA LEU A 244 -7.78 11.55 -4.11
C LEU A 244 -8.81 11.07 -3.11
N SER A 245 -10.04 10.89 -3.55
CA SER A 245 -11.12 10.27 -2.79
C SER A 245 -11.90 9.27 -3.63
N HIS A 246 -12.76 8.49 -2.97
CA HIS A 246 -13.55 7.43 -3.61
C HIS A 246 -12.69 6.31 -4.19
N LEU A 247 -11.53 6.05 -3.59
CA LEU A 247 -10.71 4.89 -3.88
C LEU A 247 -11.32 3.62 -3.28
N ARG A 248 -10.86 2.45 -3.74
CA ARG A 248 -11.32 1.14 -3.32
C ARG A 248 -10.13 0.24 -2.97
N ALA A 249 -9.90 0.02 -1.69
CA ALA A 249 -8.74 -0.70 -1.14
C ALA A 249 -7.43 -0.36 -1.88
N PRO A 250 -7.05 0.94 -1.98
CA PRO A 250 -5.75 1.33 -2.50
C PRO A 250 -4.65 0.82 -1.58
N GLN A 251 -3.51 0.44 -2.16
CA GLN A 251 -2.41 -0.21 -1.43
C GLN A 251 -1.18 0.70 -1.44
N GLU A 252 -0.47 0.78 -2.57
CA GLU A 252 0.82 1.49 -2.65
C GLU A 252 0.79 2.68 -3.63
N LEU A 253 1.55 3.74 -3.29
CA LEU A 253 1.86 4.88 -4.17
C LEU A 253 3.35 4.87 -4.55
N LEU A 254 3.64 4.87 -5.85
CA LEU A 254 5.00 4.84 -6.41
C LEU A 254 5.30 6.12 -7.20
N PRO A 255 6.31 6.92 -6.82
CA PRO A 255 6.80 8.01 -7.66
C PRO A 255 7.35 7.52 -9.00
N THR A 256 6.99 8.18 -10.09
CA THR A 256 7.47 7.87 -11.45
C THR A 256 8.15 9.06 -12.13
N GLY A 257 8.17 10.21 -11.45
CA GLY A 257 8.76 11.45 -11.93
C GLY A 257 8.49 12.59 -10.95
N ASP A 258 8.79 13.81 -11.36
CA ASP A 258 8.70 14.98 -10.47
C ASP A 258 7.27 15.31 -9.99
N ASN A 259 6.27 14.95 -10.80
CA ASN A 259 4.87 15.30 -10.61
C ASN A 259 3.92 14.12 -10.92
N THR A 260 4.45 12.91 -11.09
CA THR A 260 3.68 11.74 -11.50
C THR A 260 3.91 10.58 -10.55
N TYR A 261 2.82 9.87 -10.24
CA TYR A 261 2.80 8.71 -9.38
C TYR A 261 1.94 7.62 -10.00
N LEU A 262 2.25 6.37 -9.69
CA LEU A 262 1.34 5.25 -9.88
C LEU A 262 0.72 4.90 -8.53
N LEU A 263 -0.57 4.61 -8.54
CA LEU A 263 -1.30 4.11 -7.37
C LEU A 263 -1.89 2.75 -7.71
N ALA A 264 -1.54 1.75 -6.90
CA ALA A 264 -2.15 0.43 -6.95
C ALA A 264 -3.50 0.48 -6.24
N GLU A 265 -4.56 0.14 -6.96
CA GLU A 265 -5.92 0.11 -6.43
C GLU A 265 -6.47 -1.32 -6.50
N GLY A 266 -6.08 -2.12 -5.51
CA GLY A 266 -6.40 -3.54 -5.45
C GLY A 266 -7.91 -3.83 -5.46
N GLY A 267 -8.71 -3.00 -4.79
CA GLY A 267 -10.16 -3.16 -4.81
C GLY A 267 -10.78 -2.96 -6.20
N ARG A 268 -10.13 -2.28 -7.13
CA ARG A 268 -10.59 -2.14 -8.53
C ARG A 268 -9.72 -2.88 -9.54
N ASN A 269 -8.81 -3.74 -9.07
CA ASN A 269 -7.92 -4.54 -9.90
C ASN A 269 -7.18 -3.73 -10.96
N ARG A 270 -6.55 -2.61 -10.57
CA ARG A 270 -5.95 -1.69 -11.53
C ARG A 270 -4.80 -0.88 -10.91
N VAL A 271 -4.03 -0.27 -11.80
CA VAL A 271 -3.06 0.77 -11.48
C VAL A 271 -3.48 2.05 -12.20
N ILE A 272 -3.55 3.16 -11.45
CA ILE A 272 -3.85 4.48 -12.00
C ILE A 272 -2.62 5.39 -11.89
N GLU A 273 -2.47 6.32 -12.82
CA GLU A 273 -1.53 7.43 -12.70
C GLU A 273 -2.23 8.58 -12.00
N LEU A 274 -1.52 9.20 -11.07
CA LEU A 274 -1.82 10.49 -10.48
C LEU A 274 -0.80 11.50 -11.01
N LYS A 275 -1.29 12.63 -11.52
CA LYS A 275 -0.44 13.70 -12.03
C LYS A 275 -0.84 15.05 -11.43
N ALA A 276 0.14 15.79 -10.93
CA ALA A 276 -0.03 17.21 -10.61
C ALA A 276 0.11 18.07 -11.87
N ASP A 277 -0.71 19.12 -11.96
CA ASP A 277 -0.63 20.14 -13.02
C ASP A 277 0.70 20.90 -13.03
#